data_AF-A0A7K2KZQ7-F1
#
_entry.id   AF-A0A7K2KZQ7-F1
#
_cell.length_a   1.000
_cell.length_b   1.000
_cell.length_c   1.000
_cell.angle_alpha   90.00
_cell.angle_beta   90.00
_cell.angle_gamma   90.00
#
_symmetry.space_group_name_H-M   'P 1'
#
loop_
_entity.id
_entity.type
_entity.pdbx_description
1 polymer ?
#
loop_
_entity_poly.entity_id
_entity_poly.type
_entity_poly.pdbx_seq_one_letter_code
_entity_poly.pdbx_strand_id
1 'polypeptide(L)'
;RVVRSAHRGPGRMLLMLRAEDGADGGAVPPFVPPPLLDSVFQALGMLDDGSAGMCLPWYVGRLVARRRISGTVIALVEREETADTGGGAVRGRALVCSQQGEVLLELDRITLKAAGRAAAVLVAGSATTPAAVGGSATAPVPAPRPDG
;
A
#
# COMPACT_ATOMS: atom_id res chain seq x y z
N ARG A 1 -3.13 -8.82 -13.72
CA ARG A 1 -3.61 -8.39 -12.37
C ARG A 1 -3.56 -9.62 -11.47
N VAL A 2 -2.88 -9.52 -10.32
CA VAL A 2 -2.52 -10.69 -9.50
C VAL A 2 -3.70 -11.28 -8.75
N VAL A 3 -4.50 -10.45 -8.06
CA VAL A 3 -5.65 -10.91 -7.28
C VAL A 3 -6.79 -11.31 -8.22
N ARG A 4 -7.23 -12.58 -8.13
CA ARG A 4 -8.34 -13.15 -8.89
C ARG A 4 -9.64 -13.20 -8.10
N SER A 5 -9.55 -13.47 -6.80
CA SER A 5 -10.66 -13.33 -5.86
C SER A 5 -10.14 -13.07 -4.45
N ALA A 6 -10.99 -12.49 -3.61
CA ALA A 6 -10.70 -12.20 -2.21
C ALA A 6 -11.95 -12.50 -1.37
N HIS A 7 -11.75 -13.15 -0.22
CA HIS A 7 -12.81 -13.50 0.72
C HIS A 7 -12.41 -13.03 2.11
N ARG A 8 -13.21 -12.15 2.71
CA ARG A 8 -12.96 -11.60 4.03
C ARG A 8 -13.70 -12.39 5.10
N GLY A 9 -13.01 -12.66 6.20
CA GLY A 9 -13.57 -13.20 7.43
C GLY A 9 -13.15 -12.37 8.65
N PRO A 10 -13.58 -12.75 9.86
CA PRO A 10 -13.19 -12.05 11.09
C PRO A 10 -11.67 -12.10 11.28
N GLY A 11 -11.02 -10.94 11.28
CA GLY A 11 -9.57 -10.80 11.50
C GLY A 11 -8.67 -11.44 10.43
N ARG A 12 -9.22 -11.93 9.30
CA ARG A 12 -8.46 -12.64 8.28
C ARG A 12 -9.04 -12.49 6.88
N MET A 13 -8.21 -12.66 5.87
CA MET A 13 -8.63 -12.65 4.48
C MET A 13 -7.95 -13.76 3.68
N LEU A 14 -8.71 -14.39 2.79
CA LEU A 14 -8.23 -15.38 1.85
C LEU A 14 -8.19 -14.78 0.45
N LEU A 15 -7.05 -14.89 -0.23
CA LEU A 15 -6.86 -14.41 -1.59
C LEU A 15 -6.59 -15.59 -2.53
N MET A 16 -7.19 -15.56 -3.72
CA MET A 16 -6.71 -16.36 -4.84
C MET A 16 -5.85 -15.46 -5.73
N LEU A 17 -4.59 -15.82 -5.89
CA LEU A 17 -3.57 -15.04 -6.60
C LEU A 17 -3.08 -15.80 -7.84
N ARG A 18 -2.77 -15.09 -8.91
CA ARG A 18 -2.06 -15.62 -10.08
C ARG A 18 -0.71 -14.93 -10.18
N ALA A 19 0.36 -15.68 -9.96
CA ALA A 19 1.69 -15.25 -10.36
C ALA A 19 1.76 -15.21 -11.89
N GLU A 20 2.17 -14.07 -12.43
CA GLU A 20 2.48 -13.97 -13.86
C GLU A 20 3.76 -14.78 -14.10
N ASP A 21 3.72 -15.64 -15.11
CA ASP A 21 4.90 -16.35 -15.57
C ASP A 21 5.80 -15.30 -16.27
N GLY A 22 7.11 -15.33 -15.98
CA GLY A 22 8.04 -14.22 -16.23
C GLY A 22 7.94 -13.59 -17.63
N ALA A 23 8.16 -12.28 -17.70
CA ALA A 23 8.07 -11.50 -18.94
C ALA A 23 8.88 -12.13 -20.09
N ASP A 24 8.29 -12.12 -21.28
CA ASP A 24 8.87 -12.52 -22.56
C ASP A 24 10.19 -11.77 -22.82
N GLY A 25 11.30 -12.26 -22.28
CA GLY A 25 12.57 -11.53 -22.34
C GLY A 25 13.79 -12.26 -21.75
N GLY A 26 13.68 -13.54 -21.43
CA GLY A 26 14.82 -14.35 -20.96
C GLY A 26 15.31 -14.07 -19.53
N ALA A 27 14.67 -13.14 -18.80
CA ALA A 27 14.98 -12.90 -17.39
C ALA A 27 14.50 -14.06 -16.52
N VAL A 28 15.35 -14.50 -15.59
CA VAL A 28 14.98 -15.53 -14.61
C VAL A 28 13.87 -14.98 -13.70
N PRO A 29 12.70 -15.65 -13.61
CA PRO A 29 11.61 -15.14 -12.79
C PRO A 29 11.99 -15.09 -11.31
N PRO A 30 11.50 -14.07 -10.56
CA PRO A 30 11.81 -13.91 -9.15
C PRO A 30 11.29 -15.10 -8.34
N PHE A 31 11.94 -15.38 -7.22
CA PHE A 31 11.53 -16.48 -6.34
C PHE A 31 10.15 -16.21 -5.70
N VAL A 32 9.90 -14.95 -5.31
CA VAL A 32 8.61 -14.43 -4.88
C VAL A 32 8.25 -13.24 -5.79
N PRO A 33 7.17 -13.31 -6.59
CA PRO A 33 6.75 -12.20 -7.44
C PRO A 33 6.39 -10.95 -6.61
N PRO A 34 7.01 -9.78 -6.85
CA PRO A 34 6.73 -8.57 -6.07
C PRO A 34 5.24 -8.16 -6.06
N PRO A 35 4.51 -8.22 -7.19
CA PRO A 35 3.07 -7.93 -7.20
C PRO A 35 2.22 -8.87 -6.32
N LEU A 36 2.69 -10.11 -6.11
CA LEU A 36 2.06 -11.07 -5.22
C LEU A 36 2.29 -10.70 -3.76
N LEU A 37 3.52 -10.36 -3.42
CA LEU A 37 3.87 -9.89 -2.08
C LEU A 37 3.12 -8.61 -1.71
N ASP A 38 3.02 -7.67 -2.66
CA ASP A 38 2.25 -6.43 -2.48
C ASP A 38 0.76 -6.70 -2.22
N SER A 39 0.17 -7.65 -2.96
CA SER A 39 -1.22 -8.07 -2.73
C SER A 39 -1.46 -8.61 -1.32
N VAL A 40 -0.46 -9.27 -0.71
CA VAL A 40 -0.52 -9.75 0.68
C VAL A 40 -0.47 -8.59 1.67
N PHE A 41 0.37 -7.58 1.44
CA PHE A 41 0.41 -6.39 2.29
C PHE A 41 -0.87 -5.55 2.18
N GLN A 42 -1.38 -5.36 0.97
CA GLN A 42 -2.66 -4.69 0.74
C GLN A 42 -3.79 -5.42 1.47
N ALA A 43 -3.80 -6.75 1.42
CA ALA A 43 -4.75 -7.57 2.14
C ALA A 43 -4.70 -7.39 3.65
N LEU A 44 -3.51 -7.32 4.23
CA LEU A 44 -3.36 -7.05 5.66
C LEU A 44 -3.86 -5.64 6.02
N GLY A 45 -3.54 -4.62 5.23
CA GLY A 45 -4.04 -3.26 5.44
C GLY A 45 -5.58 -3.16 5.41
N MET A 46 -6.23 -3.96 4.54
CA MET A 46 -7.69 -4.01 4.47
C MET A 46 -8.35 -4.65 5.72
N LEU A 47 -7.62 -5.46 6.50
CA LEU A 47 -8.16 -6.09 7.71
C LEU A 47 -8.37 -5.12 8.88
N ASP A 48 -7.87 -3.90 8.75
CA ASP A 48 -8.00 -2.83 9.73
C ASP A 48 -9.18 -1.90 9.42
N ASP A 49 -10.07 -2.26 8.48
CA ASP A 49 -11.22 -1.46 8.04
C ASP A 49 -10.86 -0.03 7.58
N GLY A 50 -9.60 0.16 7.18
CA GLY A 50 -9.07 1.46 6.78
C GLY A 50 -8.73 2.39 7.94
N SER A 51 -8.74 1.93 9.20
CA SER A 51 -8.47 2.79 10.36
C SER A 51 -7.05 3.39 10.36
N ALA A 52 -6.06 2.62 9.90
CA ALA A 52 -4.68 3.07 9.70
C ALA A 52 -4.48 3.93 8.43
N GLY A 53 -5.50 4.09 7.58
CA GLY A 53 -5.40 4.82 6.31
C GLY A 53 -4.41 4.19 5.32
N MET A 54 -3.66 5.04 4.60
CA MET A 54 -2.63 4.59 3.66
C MET A 54 -1.42 4.05 4.43
N CYS A 55 -1.31 2.73 4.50
CA CYS A 55 -0.22 2.04 5.19
C CYS A 55 0.86 1.54 4.23
N LEU A 56 2.12 1.66 4.64
CA LEU A 56 3.27 1.10 3.93
C LEU A 56 3.87 -0.06 4.74
N PRO A 57 4.41 -1.10 4.08
CA PRO A 57 5.20 -2.12 4.76
C PRO A 57 6.39 -1.48 5.48
N TRP A 58 6.44 -1.65 6.80
CA TRP A 58 7.49 -1.10 7.66
C TRP A 58 8.49 -2.17 8.11
N TYR A 59 7.99 -3.37 8.42
CA TYR A 59 8.80 -4.46 8.95
C TYR A 59 8.18 -5.81 8.61
N VAL A 60 9.05 -6.79 8.31
CA VAL A 60 8.69 -8.21 8.20
C VAL A 60 9.72 -8.97 9.02
N GLY A 61 9.30 -9.58 10.11
CA GLY A 61 10.23 -10.22 11.04
C GLY A 61 10.73 -11.57 10.60
N ARG A 62 9.99 -12.28 9.74
CA ARG A 62 10.44 -13.52 9.11
C ARG A 62 9.79 -13.66 7.74
N LEU A 63 10.61 -13.99 6.75
CA LEU A 63 10.16 -14.35 5.41
C LEU A 63 10.84 -15.67 5.04
N VAL A 64 10.04 -16.70 4.78
CA VAL A 64 10.54 -18.00 4.35
C VAL A 64 9.85 -18.39 3.05
N ALA A 65 10.61 -18.38 1.97
CA ALA A 65 10.15 -18.86 0.68
C ALA A 65 10.73 -20.26 0.44
N ARG A 66 9.86 -21.27 0.36
CA ARG A 66 10.23 -22.69 0.26
C ARG A 66 10.44 -23.14 -1.19
N ARG A 67 9.65 -22.57 -2.11
CA ARG A 67 9.73 -22.80 -3.55
C ARG A 67 9.44 -21.51 -4.30
N ARG A 68 9.89 -21.45 -5.56
CA ARG A 68 9.48 -20.37 -6.46
C ARG A 68 7.96 -20.41 -6.62
N ILE A 69 7.33 -19.25 -6.52
CA ILE A 69 5.89 -19.11 -6.71
C ILE A 69 5.59 -18.90 -8.19
N SER A 70 4.80 -19.80 -8.77
CA SER A 70 4.29 -19.72 -10.14
C SER A 70 2.82 -20.14 -10.19
N GLY A 71 2.13 -19.77 -11.27
CA GLY A 71 0.75 -20.17 -11.48
C GLY A 71 -0.23 -19.62 -10.44
N THR A 72 -1.27 -20.40 -10.13
CA THR A 72 -2.34 -20.01 -9.22
C THR A 72 -2.04 -20.49 -7.81
N VAL A 73 -2.11 -19.59 -6.83
CA VAL A 73 -1.85 -19.86 -5.41
C VAL A 73 -2.91 -19.23 -4.52
N ILE A 74 -2.97 -19.68 -3.28
CA ILE A 74 -3.91 -19.20 -2.27
C ILE A 74 -3.11 -18.53 -1.15
N ALA A 75 -3.45 -17.28 -0.80
CA ALA A 75 -2.85 -16.61 0.36
C ALA A 75 -3.87 -16.48 1.49
N LEU A 76 -3.48 -16.91 2.69
CA LEU A 76 -4.18 -16.62 3.93
C LEU A 76 -3.44 -15.48 4.64
N VAL A 77 -4.13 -14.40 4.91
CA VAL A 77 -3.60 -13.23 5.61
C VAL A 77 -4.39 -13.05 6.90
N GLU A 78 -3.69 -12.95 8.03
CA GLU A 78 -4.30 -12.86 9.36
C GLU A 78 -3.78 -11.62 10.07
N ARG A 79 -4.70 -10.84 10.63
CA ARG A 79 -4.39 -9.70 11.51
C ARG A 79 -4.14 -10.23 12.92
N GLU A 80 -3.07 -9.75 13.54
CA GLU A 80 -2.83 -9.98 14.97
C GLU A 80 -3.69 -9.00 15.77
N GLU A 81 -4.44 -9.50 16.76
CA GLU A 81 -5.11 -8.62 17.71
C GLU A 81 -4.06 -7.94 18.59
N THR A 82 -4.02 -6.60 18.53
CA THR A 82 -3.19 -5.80 19.40
C THR A 82 -4.06 -5.13 20.46
N ALA A 83 -3.67 -5.25 21.73
CA ALA A 83 -4.29 -4.51 22.83
C ALA A 83 -4.06 -2.99 22.72
N ASP A 84 -3.05 -2.57 21.94
CA ASP A 84 -2.77 -1.17 21.62
C ASP A 84 -3.59 -0.71 20.40
N THR A 85 -4.62 0.08 20.68
CA THR A 85 -5.44 0.79 19.67
C THR A 85 -4.83 2.13 19.24
N GLY A 86 -3.69 2.54 19.82
CA GLY A 86 -3.18 3.91 19.74
C GLY A 86 -2.24 4.24 18.58
N GLY A 87 -1.96 3.33 17.64
CA GLY A 87 -0.67 3.39 16.93
C GLY A 87 -0.66 3.20 15.43
N GLY A 88 -1.64 3.68 14.66
CA GLY A 88 -1.53 3.89 13.20
C GLY A 88 -0.83 2.77 12.40
N ALA A 89 -0.98 1.52 12.83
CA ALA A 89 -0.18 0.41 12.35
C ALA A 89 -1.00 -0.88 12.40
N VAL A 90 -0.81 -1.71 11.39
CA VAL A 90 -1.50 -2.99 11.24
C VAL A 90 -0.48 -4.10 11.33
N ARG A 91 -0.70 -5.06 12.23
CA ARG A 91 0.19 -6.21 12.41
C ARG A 91 -0.48 -7.50 11.98
N GLY A 92 0.32 -8.44 11.51
CA GLY A 92 -0.21 -9.71 11.04
C GLY A 92 0.84 -10.67 10.53
N ARG A 93 0.33 -11.75 9.95
CA ARG A 93 1.10 -12.81 9.30
C ARG A 93 0.39 -13.28 8.04
N ALA A 94 1.11 -13.97 7.18
CA ALA A 94 0.54 -14.56 5.98
C ALA A 94 1.20 -15.87 5.59
N LEU A 95 0.40 -16.76 5.00
CA LEU A 95 0.83 -18.00 4.37
C LEU A 95 0.38 -17.97 2.91
N VAL A 96 1.26 -18.34 1.99
CA VAL A 96 0.90 -18.58 0.59
C VAL A 96 1.11 -20.05 0.28
N CYS A 97 0.06 -20.70 -0.18
CA CYS A 97 0.03 -22.13 -0.47
C CYS A 97 -0.27 -22.40 -1.94
N SER A 98 0.19 -23.54 -2.44
CA SER A 98 -0.29 -24.11 -3.68
C SER A 98 -1.78 -24.49 -3.57
N GLN A 99 -2.42 -24.83 -4.69
CA GLN A 99 -3.80 -25.32 -4.69
C GLN A 99 -3.95 -26.66 -3.95
N GLN A 100 -2.86 -27.39 -3.77
CA GLN A 100 -2.79 -28.65 -3.03
C GLN A 100 -2.53 -28.43 -1.52
N GLY A 101 -2.36 -27.18 -1.08
CA GLY A 101 -2.10 -26.84 0.32
C GLY A 101 -0.62 -26.90 0.74
N GLU A 102 0.31 -27.09 -0.19
CA GLU A 102 1.74 -26.99 0.10
C GLU A 102 2.10 -25.53 0.41
N VAL A 103 2.74 -25.27 1.55
CA VAL A 103 3.21 -23.93 1.90
C VAL A 103 4.40 -23.54 1.02
N LEU A 104 4.27 -22.43 0.30
CA LEU A 104 5.29 -21.89 -0.62
C LEU A 104 5.99 -20.68 -0.02
N LEU A 105 5.26 -19.84 0.73
CA LEU A 105 5.78 -18.65 1.40
C LEU A 105 5.14 -18.49 2.78
N GLU A 106 5.96 -18.17 3.76
CA GLU A 106 5.56 -17.78 5.11
C GLU A 106 6.07 -16.36 5.40
N LEU A 107 5.21 -15.53 5.96
CA LEU A 107 5.51 -14.18 6.41
C LEU A 107 5.02 -14.04 7.85
N ASP A 108 5.93 -13.83 8.80
CA ASP A 108 5.57 -13.59 10.18
C ASP A 108 5.98 -12.20 10.64
N ARG A 109 5.25 -11.66 11.62
CA ARG A 109 5.51 -10.37 12.24
C ARG A 109 5.55 -9.25 11.20
N ILE A 110 4.57 -9.23 10.30
CA ILE A 110 4.38 -8.15 9.34
C ILE A 110 3.88 -6.93 10.13
N THR A 111 4.46 -5.76 9.88
CA THR A 111 3.96 -4.48 10.38
C THR A 111 3.82 -3.53 9.21
N LEU A 112 2.61 -3.03 9.00
CA LEU A 112 2.30 -1.90 8.14
C LEU A 112 2.15 -0.66 9.01
N LYS A 113 2.67 0.48 8.59
CA LYS A 113 2.48 1.77 9.30
C LYS A 113 1.85 2.79 8.38
N ALA A 114 0.96 3.59 8.93
CA ALA A 114 0.40 4.76 8.25
C ALA A 114 1.55 5.66 7.78
N ALA A 115 1.52 6.04 6.51
CA ALA A 115 2.36 7.12 6.04
C ALA A 115 1.80 8.41 6.67
N GLY A 116 2.54 9.03 7.60
CA GLY A 116 2.09 10.24 8.28
C GLY A 116 1.66 11.34 7.29
N ARG A 117 0.91 12.35 7.77
CA ARG A 117 0.33 13.45 6.95
C ARG A 117 1.28 14.10 5.92
N ALA A 118 2.60 14.01 6.09
CA ALA A 118 3.59 14.48 5.12
C ALA A 118 3.56 13.71 3.77
N ALA A 119 3.09 12.46 3.73
CA ALA A 119 3.00 11.66 2.50
C ALA A 119 1.79 12.01 1.61
N ALA A 120 0.78 12.70 2.17
CA ALA A 120 -0.40 13.12 1.42
C ALA A 120 -0.11 14.28 0.42
N VAL A 121 1.04 14.95 0.56
CA VAL A 121 1.42 16.09 -0.31
C VAL A 121 1.89 15.63 -1.70
N LEU A 122 2.31 14.37 -1.87
CA LEU A 122 2.86 13.90 -3.15
C LEU A 122 1.80 13.44 -4.18
N VAL A 123 0.52 13.34 -3.79
CA VAL A 123 -0.57 12.93 -4.71
C VAL A 123 -1.56 14.07 -5.01
N ALA A 124 -1.47 15.21 -4.32
CA ALA A 124 -2.29 16.39 -4.58
C ALA A 124 -1.55 17.48 -5.39
N GLY A 125 -0.61 17.10 -6.26
CA GLY A 125 0.23 18.02 -7.03
C GLY A 125 -0.06 18.11 -8.53
N SER A 126 -1.12 17.48 -9.04
CA SER A 126 -1.41 17.43 -10.47
C SER A 126 -2.89 17.57 -10.77
N ALA A 127 -3.48 18.69 -10.35
CA ALA A 127 -4.69 19.25 -10.97
C ALA A 127 -4.92 20.70 -10.54
N THR A 128 -4.29 21.67 -11.21
CA THR A 128 -4.99 22.92 -11.56
C THR A 128 -4.38 23.55 -12.81
N THR A 129 -5.16 23.51 -13.88
CA THR A 129 -4.98 24.15 -15.20
C THR A 129 -5.00 25.69 -15.04
N PRO A 130 -4.40 26.47 -15.97
CA PRO A 130 -4.23 27.91 -15.84
C PRO A 130 -5.50 28.66 -16.27
N ALA A 131 -5.90 29.70 -15.52
CA ALA A 131 -6.92 30.65 -15.95
C ALA A 131 -6.51 32.08 -15.61
N ALA A 132 -6.33 32.87 -16.67
CA ALA A 132 -6.10 34.31 -16.64
C ALA A 132 -7.40 35.07 -16.37
N VAL A 133 -7.37 36.05 -15.46
CA VAL A 133 -8.27 37.21 -15.37
C VAL A 133 -7.43 38.32 -14.72
N GLY A 134 -7.08 39.42 -15.38
CA GLY A 134 -7.99 40.52 -15.72
C GLY A 134 -7.74 41.65 -14.73
N GLY A 135 -7.16 42.76 -15.21
CA GLY A 135 -6.53 43.79 -14.39
C GLY A 135 -7.42 44.62 -13.48
N SER A 136 -6.77 45.44 -12.65
CA SER A 136 -7.31 46.75 -12.29
C SER A 136 -6.17 47.67 -11.88
N ALA A 137 -6.13 48.83 -12.53
CA ALA A 137 -5.22 49.92 -12.28
C ALA A 137 -5.39 50.49 -10.85
N THR A 138 -4.32 51.02 -10.28
CA THR A 138 -4.44 52.01 -9.22
C THR A 138 -3.47 53.16 -9.53
N ALA A 139 -4.08 54.34 -9.66
CA ALA A 139 -3.51 55.61 -10.08
C ALA A 139 -2.61 56.25 -8.99
N PRO A 140 -1.84 57.31 -9.30
CA PRO A 140 -0.82 57.86 -8.41
C PRO A 140 -1.44 58.74 -7.31
N VAL A 141 -0.88 58.69 -6.11
CA VAL A 141 -1.25 59.55 -4.97
C VAL A 141 -0.48 60.88 -5.04
N PRO A 142 -1.15 62.05 -5.03
CA PRO A 142 -0.49 63.34 -4.91
C PRO A 142 -0.23 63.74 -3.44
N ALA A 143 0.83 64.51 -3.24
CA ALA A 143 1.38 64.94 -1.96
C ALA A 143 0.53 65.99 -1.22
N PRO A 144 0.78 66.14 0.09
CA PRO A 144 0.64 67.43 0.77
C PRO A 144 1.99 67.95 1.31
N ARG A 145 2.35 69.19 0.94
CA ARG A 145 3.13 70.17 1.76
C ARG A 145 2.13 70.85 2.73
N PRO A 146 2.50 71.41 3.91
CA PRO A 146 3.60 72.39 4.06
C PRO A 146 4.28 72.52 5.46
N ASP A 147 5.22 73.48 5.49
CA ASP A 147 5.74 74.36 6.57
C ASP A 147 6.58 73.85 7.75
N GLY A 148 7.81 74.40 7.81
CA GLY A 148 8.83 74.29 8.85
C GLY A 148 10.16 74.80 8.34
#